data_AF-A0A0G0QZ98-F1
#
_entry.id   AF-A0A0G0QZ98-F1
#
_cell.length_a   1.000
_cell.length_b   1.000
_cell.length_c   1.000
_cell.angle_alpha   90.00
_cell.angle_beta   90.00
_cell.angle_gamma   90.00
#
_symmetry.space_group_name_H-M   'P 1'
#
loop_
_entity.id
_entity.type
_entity.pdbx_description
1 polymer ?
#
loop_
_entity_poly.entity_id
_entity_poly.type
_entity_poly.pdbx_seq_one_letter_code
_entity_poly.pdbx_strand_id
1 'polypeptide(L)'
;MIKTETELLEEIYNSVHEEMLRMEIATETLADVDDDKIIETVTRRSPLGTREEQLTKKDVIARYTEDISKREKVLKVIKQLLAEKA
;
A
#
# COMPACT_ATOMS: atom_id res chain seq x y z
N MET A 1 -2.62 9.91 -28.13
CA MET A 1 -1.23 10.39 -27.95
C MET A 1 -0.50 9.31 -27.18
N ILE A 2 0.65 8.86 -27.66
CA ILE A 2 1.46 7.84 -26.96
C ILE A 2 2.26 8.58 -25.89
N LYS A 3 2.13 8.16 -24.63
CA LYS A 3 2.90 8.75 -23.53
C LYS A 3 4.38 8.39 -23.69
N THR A 4 5.25 9.33 -23.36
CA THR A 4 6.67 9.07 -23.23
C THR A 4 6.93 8.17 -22.02
N GLU A 5 8.09 7.52 -21.99
CA GLU A 5 8.49 6.69 -20.86
C GLU A 5 8.58 7.51 -19.55
N THR A 6 9.06 8.76 -19.63
CA THR A 6 9.14 9.68 -18.49
C THR A 6 7.75 10.03 -17.96
N GLU A 7 6.80 10.41 -18.82
CA GLU A 7 5.42 10.68 -18.42
C GLU A 7 4.78 9.46 -17.75
N LEU A 8 5.04 8.25 -18.29
CA LEU A 8 4.55 7.02 -17.68
C LEU A 8 5.16 6.77 -16.30
N LEU A 9 6.46 7.02 -16.11
CA LEU A 9 7.13 6.88 -14.83
C LEU A 9 6.63 7.89 -13.79
N GLU A 10 6.36 9.13 -14.18
CA GLU A 10 5.76 10.15 -13.31
C GLU A 10 4.34 9.79 -12.87
N GLU A 11 3.53 9.25 -13.77
CA GLU A 11 2.19 8.76 -13.43
C GLU A 11 2.23 7.58 -12.45
N ILE A 12 3.13 6.63 -12.68
CA ILE A 12 3.32 5.50 -11.76
C ILE A 12 3.81 6.01 -10.40
N TYR A 13 4.76 6.95 -10.38
CA TYR A 13 5.24 7.57 -9.14
C TYR A 13 4.08 8.19 -8.34
N ASN A 14 3.28 9.02 -9.00
CA ASN A 14 2.15 9.71 -8.35
C ASN A 14 1.10 8.71 -7.84
N SER A 15 0.78 7.67 -8.62
CA SER A 15 -0.19 6.66 -8.21
C SER A 15 0.29 5.85 -7.00
N VAL A 16 1.56 5.46 -6.96
CA VAL A 16 2.13 4.71 -5.82
C VAL A 16 2.20 5.60 -4.59
N HIS A 17 2.54 6.88 -4.76
CA HIS A 17 2.59 7.83 -3.66
C HIS A 17 1.20 8.10 -3.07
N GLU A 18 0.18 8.26 -3.92
CA GLU A 18 -1.21 8.43 -3.47
C GLU A 18 -1.70 7.21 -2.68
N GLU A 19 -1.35 5.99 -3.11
CA GLU A 19 -1.71 4.77 -2.39
C GLU A 19 -1.08 4.71 -1.00
N MET A 20 0.18 5.16 -0.86
CA MET A 20 0.82 5.28 0.46
C MET A 20 0.08 6.27 1.36
N LEU A 21 -0.25 7.46 0.86
CA LEU A 21 -1.00 8.46 1.62
C LEU A 21 -2.36 7.92 2.08
N ARG A 22 -3.06 7.16 1.23
CA ARG A 22 -4.32 6.51 1.62
C ARG A 22 -4.14 5.52 2.78
N MET A 23 -3.04 4.77 2.82
CA MET A 23 -2.73 3.85 3.92
C MET A 23 -2.33 4.58 5.21
N GLU A 24 -1.59 5.69 5.09
CA GLU A 24 -1.25 6.57 6.22
C GLU A 24 -2.52 7.15 6.85
N ILE A 25 -3.40 7.72 6.03
CA ILE A 25 -4.71 8.25 6.48
C ILE A 25 -5.56 7.16 7.14
N ALA A 26 -5.58 5.95 6.56
CA ALA A 26 -6.31 4.82 7.14
C ALA A 26 -5.76 4.44 8.52
N THR A 27 -4.44 4.47 8.70
CA THR A 27 -3.78 4.18 9.98
C THR A 27 -4.12 5.25 11.02
N GLU A 28 -4.06 6.53 10.65
CA GLU A 28 -4.44 7.65 11.53
C GLU A 28 -5.91 7.59 11.93
N THR A 29 -6.80 7.24 11.00
CA THR A 29 -8.25 7.12 11.27
C THR A 29 -8.57 6.01 12.27
N LEU A 30 -7.68 5.02 12.40
CA LEU A 30 -7.81 3.92 13.36
C LEU A 30 -7.14 4.21 14.71
N ALA A 31 -6.54 5.39 14.93
CA ALA A 31 -5.76 5.69 16.13
C ALA A 31 -6.52 5.41 17.44
N ASP A 32 -7.78 5.87 17.53
CA ASP A 32 -8.63 5.75 18.73
C ASP A 32 -9.38 4.41 18.83
N VAL A 33 -9.16 3.50 17.88
CA VAL A 33 -9.80 2.18 17.87
C VAL A 33 -8.99 1.20 18.73
N ASP A 34 -9.66 0.30 19.45
CA ASP A 34 -8.98 -0.78 20.21
C ASP A 34 -8.21 -1.71 19.26
N ASP A 35 -6.97 -2.05 19.64
CA ASP A 35 -6.06 -2.88 18.85
C ASP A 35 -6.61 -4.26 18.53
N ASP A 36 -7.41 -4.84 19.43
CA ASP A 36 -8.03 -6.16 19.25
C ASP A 36 -9.39 -6.10 18.54
N LYS A 37 -9.91 -4.91 18.24
CA LYS A 37 -11.16 -4.77 17.49
C LYS A 37 -10.98 -5.30 16.08
N ILE A 38 -11.89 -6.16 15.64
CA ILE A 38 -11.94 -6.64 14.26
C ILE A 38 -12.35 -5.48 13.33
N ILE A 39 -11.51 -5.20 12.32
CA ILE A 39 -11.70 -4.11 11.36
C ILE A 39 -12.07 -4.64 9.98
N GLU A 40 -11.55 -5.81 9.61
CA GLU A 40 -11.72 -6.38 8.28
C GLU A 40 -11.88 -7.89 8.35
N THR A 41 -12.72 -8.47 7.49
CA THR A 41 -12.75 -9.92 7.27
C THR A 41 -12.26 -10.17 5.86
N VAL A 42 -11.14 -10.87 5.73
CA VAL A 42 -10.54 -11.22 4.45
C VAL A 42 -10.75 -12.68 4.11
N THR A 43 -11.06 -12.94 2.86
CA THR A 43 -11.20 -14.28 2.33
C THR A 43 -9.87 -14.72 1.71
N ARG A 44 -9.15 -15.64 2.35
CA ARG A 44 -7.90 -16.21 1.82
C ARG A 44 -8.15 -17.56 1.17
N ARG A 45 -7.68 -17.70 -0.07
CA ARG A 45 -7.65 -19.01 -0.75
C ARG A 45 -6.45 -19.80 -0.26
N SER A 46 -6.67 -21.03 0.17
CA SER A 46 -5.62 -21.98 0.51
C SER A 46 -5.83 -23.29 -0.27
N PRO A 47 -4.81 -24.18 -0.35
CA PRO A 47 -4.96 -25.50 -0.96
C PRO A 47 -6.06 -26.36 -0.32
N LEU A 48 -6.42 -26.09 0.93
CA LEU A 48 -7.45 -26.81 1.69
C LEU A 48 -8.84 -26.15 1.58
N GLY A 49 -8.98 -25.14 0.72
CA GLY A 49 -10.20 -24.38 0.53
C GLY A 49 -10.08 -22.92 0.93
N THR A 50 -11.20 -22.22 0.83
CA THR A 50 -11.31 -20.80 1.16
C THR A 50 -11.54 -20.64 2.66
N ARG A 51 -10.71 -19.83 3.33
CA ARG A 51 -10.84 -19.51 4.75
C ARG A 51 -11.11 -18.02 4.93
N GLU A 52 -12.08 -17.71 5.79
CA GLU A 52 -12.27 -16.35 6.28
C GLU A 52 -11.32 -16.09 7.45
N GLU A 53 -10.63 -14.96 7.41
CA GLU A 53 -9.70 -14.51 8.42
C GLU A 53 -10.14 -13.12 8.87
N GLN A 54 -10.36 -12.96 10.16
CA GLN A 54 -10.69 -11.68 10.77
C GLN A 54 -9.40 -10.98 11.14
N LEU A 55 -9.21 -9.78 10.61
CA LEU A 55 -8.07 -8.92 10.90
C LEU A 55 -8.49 -7.88 11.94
N THR A 56 -7.73 -7.85 13.02
CA THR A 56 -7.85 -6.83 14.06
C THR A 56 -7.18 -5.53 13.62
N LYS A 57 -7.39 -4.42 14.35
CA LYS A 57 -6.71 -3.15 14.06
C LYS A 57 -5.20 -3.33 13.99
N LYS A 58 -4.59 -4.01 14.96
CA LYS A 58 -3.14 -4.25 14.96
C LYS A 58 -2.67 -5.01 13.72
N ASP A 59 -3.47 -5.98 13.24
CA ASP A 59 -3.12 -6.75 12.03
C ASP A 59 -3.18 -5.87 10.78
N VAL A 60 -4.22 -5.03 10.67
CA VAL A 60 -4.38 -4.09 9.56
C VAL A 60 -3.26 -3.05 9.54
N ILE A 61 -2.91 -2.47 10.70
CA ILE A 61 -1.83 -1.49 10.82
C ILE A 61 -0.47 -2.13 10.47
N ALA A 62 -0.20 -3.34 10.96
CA ALA A 62 1.04 -4.05 10.64
C ALA A 62 1.16 -4.30 9.14
N ARG A 63 0.07 -4.72 8.49
CA ARG A 63 0.02 -4.91 7.03
C ARG A 63 0.28 -3.62 6.27
N TYR A 64 -0.40 -2.52 6.62
CA TYR A 64 -0.20 -1.22 5.97
C TYR A 64 1.22 -0.69 6.17
N THR A 65 1.80 -0.87 7.36
CA THR A 65 3.19 -0.48 7.63
C THR A 65 4.17 -1.23 6.72
N GLU A 66 3.99 -2.55 6.56
CA GLU A 66 4.82 -3.35 5.65
C GLU A 66 4.65 -2.91 4.19
N ASP A 67 3.42 -2.64 3.77
CA ASP A 67 3.06 -2.26 2.41
C ASP A 67 3.54 -0.84 2.04
N ILE A 68 3.54 0.10 3.00
CA ILE A 68 4.17 1.42 2.88
C ILE A 68 5.68 1.25 2.68
N SER A 69 6.35 0.44 3.53
CA SER A 69 7.80 0.21 3.42
C SER A 69 8.22 -0.39 2.07
N LYS A 70 7.40 -1.29 1.49
CA LYS A 70 7.62 -1.83 0.15
C LYS A 70 7.48 -0.75 -0.92
N ARG A 71 6.46 0.10 -0.83
CA ARG A 71 6.19 1.18 -1.80
C ARG A 71 7.23 2.29 -1.74
N GLU A 72 7.76 2.61 -0.57
CA GLU A 72 8.90 3.55 -0.43
C GLU A 72 10.10 3.11 -1.29
N LYS A 73 10.40 1.80 -1.29
CA LYS A 73 11.49 1.25 -2.12
C LYS A 73 11.17 1.41 -3.61
N VAL A 74 9.94 1.18 -4.02
CA VAL A 74 9.48 1.37 -5.41
C VAL A 74 9.61 2.84 -5.82
N LEU A 75 9.12 3.77 -5.02
CA LEU A 75 9.24 5.21 -5.29
C LEU A 75 10.70 5.65 -5.39
N LYS A 76 11.58 5.11 -4.56
CA LYS A 76 13.02 5.39 -4.64
C LYS A 76 13.61 4.97 -5.99
N VAL A 77 13.26 3.78 -6.48
CA VAL A 77 13.72 3.30 -7.80
C VAL A 77 13.16 4.18 -8.92
N ILE A 78 11.87 4.53 -8.87
CA ILE A 78 11.26 5.39 -9.90
C ILE A 78 11.93 6.77 -9.92
N LYS A 79 12.22 7.37 -8.76
CA LYS A 79 12.96 8.64 -8.67
C LYS A 79 14.35 8.56 -9.30
N GLN A 80 15.07 7.45 -9.11
CA GLN A 80 16.38 7.24 -9.73
C GLN A 80 16.26 7.18 -11.25
N LEU A 81 15.31 6.41 -11.76
CA LEU A 81 15.06 6.30 -13.21
C LEU A 81 14.66 7.63 -13.85
N LEU A 82 13.85 8.44 -13.16
CA LEU A 82 13.48 9.78 -13.63
C LEU A 82 14.69 10.73 -13.63
N ALA A 83 15.54 10.68 -12.62
CA ALA A 83 16.74 11.51 -12.55
C ALA A 83 17.79 11.15 -13.61
N GLU A 84 17.89 9.88 -14.00
CA GLU A 84 18.76 9.43 -15.10
C GLU A 84 18.26 9.86 -16.49
N LYS A 85 16.97 10.20 -16.60
CA LYS A 85 16.30 10.61 -17.84
C LYS A 85 16.11 12.14 -17.96
N ALA A 86 16.46 12.90 -16.93
CA ALA A 86 16.39 14.37 -16.87
C ALA A 86 17.70 15.01 -17.39
#